data_AF-A0A414JAC5-F1
#
_entry.id   AF-A0A414JAC5-F1
#
_cell.length_a   1.000
_cell.length_b   1.000
_cell.length_c   1.000
_cell.angle_alpha   90.00
_cell.angle_beta   90.00
_cell.angle_gamma   90.00
#
_symmetry.space_group_name_H-M   'P 1'
#
loop_
_entity.id
_entity.type
_entity.pdbx_description
1 polymer ?
#
loop_
_entity_poly.entity_id
_entity_poly.type
_entity_poly.pdbx_seq_one_letter_code
_entity_poly.pdbx_strand_id
1 'polypeptide(L)' 'MQLSRCEQEVVINFNVTEQTASVYCADPKYIRLMDRLVAEYPEVYKVTAVTDVSKTSLM' A
#
# COMPACT_ATOMS: atom_id res chain seq x y z
N MET A 1 9.85 4.58 -14.19
CA MET A 1 11.13 4.09 -13.63
C MET A 1 10.93 2.63 -13.20
N GLN A 2 11.90 1.73 -13.36
CA GLN A 2 11.75 0.34 -12.90
C GLN A 2 12.62 0.11 -11.66
N LEU A 3 11.98 -0.16 -10.53
CA LEU A 3 12.68 -0.44 -9.27
C LEU A 3 13.39 -1.79 -9.36
N SER A 4 14.62 -1.85 -8.84
CA SER A 4 15.33 -3.11 -8.61
C SER A 4 14.57 -3.98 -7.61
N ARG A 5 14.88 -5.28 -7.56
CA ARG A 5 14.24 -6.20 -6.61
C ARG A 5 14.43 -5.79 -5.15
N CYS A 6 15.56 -5.18 -4.81
CA CYS A 6 15.82 -4.73 -3.45
C CYS A 6 15.02 -3.47 -3.07
N GLU A 7 14.64 -2.66 -4.06
CA GLU A 7 13.84 -1.43 -3.87
C GLU A 7 12.32 -1.70 -3.88
N GLN A 8 11.89 -2.89 -4.31
CA GLN A 8 10.49 -3.32 -4.31
C GLN A 8 10.05 -3.74 -2.91
N GLU A 9 9.99 -2.78 -2.00
CA GLU A 9 9.64 -3.02 -0.60
C GLU A 9 8.14 -2.91 -0.34
N VAL A 10 7.74 -3.45 0.81
CA VAL A 10 6.43 -3.25 1.42
C VAL A 10 6.66 -2.86 2.87
N VAL A 11 6.12 -1.72 3.29
CA VAL A 11 6.26 -1.20 4.66
C VAL A 11 4.87 -1.01 5.24
N ILE A 12 4.63 -1.65 6.38
CA ILE A 12 3.41 -1.48 7.16
C ILE A 12 3.77 -0.70 8.41
N ASN A 13 3.17 0.47 8.57
CA ASN A 13 3.37 1.32 9.73
C ASN A 13 2.04 1.46 10.48
N PHE A 14 2.09 1.10 11.76
CA PHE A 14 1.00 1.28 12.71
C PHE A 14 1.59 1.85 14.00
N ASN A 15 0.81 2.66 14.69
CA ASN A 15 1.21 3.20 15.98
C ASN A 15 0.09 3.00 17.01
N VAL A 16 0.42 3.12 18.29
CA VAL A 16 -0.53 2.86 19.40
C VAL A 16 -1.65 3.92 19.46
N THR A 17 -1.44 5.09 18.87
CA THR A 17 -2.39 6.21 18.92
C THR A 17 -3.37 6.23 17.75
N GLU A 18 -3.02 5.66 16.61
CA GLU A 18 -3.84 5.58 15.42
C GLU A 18 -4.53 4.22 15.34
N GLN A 19 -5.84 4.23 15.05
CA GLN A 19 -6.59 2.99 14.81
C GLN A 19 -6.37 2.42 13.41
N THR A 20 -5.65 3.14 12.56
CA THR A 20 -5.40 2.78 11.17
C THR A 20 -3.93 2.44 10.95
N ALA A 21 -3.66 1.54 10.01
CA ALA A 21 -2.31 1.24 9.53
C ALA A 21 -2.10 1.84 8.14
N SER A 22 -0.90 2.41 7.91
CA SER A 22 -0.47 2.80 6.57
C SER A 22 0.37 1.70 5.94
N VAL A 23 0.05 1.37 4.70
CA VAL A 23 0.71 0.33 3.91
C VAL A 23 1.29 0.98 2.67
N TYR A 24 2.61 1.13 2.65
CA TYR A 24 3.38 1.54 1.48
C TYR A 24 3.81 0.30 0.69
N CYS A 25 3.53 0.28 -0.62
CA CYS A 25 3.86 -0.82 -1.51
C CYS A 25 4.60 -0.30 -2.74
N ALA A 26 5.81 -0.80 -2.96
CA ALA A 26 6.58 -0.66 -4.19
C ALA A 26 6.72 -2.00 -4.95
N ASP A 27 6.43 -3.14 -4.31
CA ASP A 27 6.32 -4.45 -4.99
C ASP A 27 5.05 -4.49 -5.87
N PRO A 28 5.18 -4.70 -7.20
CA PRO A 28 4.05 -4.79 -8.11
C PRO A 28 3.01 -5.87 -7.74
N LYS A 29 3.42 -6.97 -7.11
CA LYS A 29 2.50 -8.03 -6.65
C LYS A 29 1.63 -7.54 -5.51
N TYR A 30 2.22 -6.83 -4.54
CA TYR A 30 1.48 -6.28 -3.41
C TYR A 30 0.64 -5.07 -3.80
N ILE A 31 1.08 -4.26 -4.76
CA ILE A 31 0.25 -3.19 -5.34
C ILE A 31 -1.06 -3.78 -5.91
N ARG A 32 -0.98 -4.86 -6.70
CA ARG A 32 -2.18 -5.53 -7.25
C ARG A 32 -3.04 -6.19 -6.18
N LEU A 33 -2.42 -6.71 -5.12
CA LEU A 33 -3.16 -7.25 -3.98
C LEU A 33 -3.93 -6.13 -3.27
N MET A 34 -3.30 -4.99 -3.02
CA MET A 34 -3.96 -3.85 -2.41
C MET A 34 -5.07 -3.28 -3.28
N ASP A 35 -4.85 -3.20 -4.60
CA ASP A 35 -5.89 -2.76 -5.53
C ASP A 35 -7.13 -3.65 -5.49
N ARG A 36 -6.96 -4.97 -5.32
CA ARG A 36 -8.10 -5.89 -5.11
C ARG A 36 -8.79 -5.64 -3.77
N LEU A 37 -8.03 -5.49 -2.69
CA LEU A 37 -8.60 -5.23 -1.37
C LEU A 37 -9.39 -3.92 -1.30
N VAL A 38 -8.90 -2.86 -1.96
CA VAL A 38 -9.60 -1.57 -2.08
C VAL A 38 -10.89 -1.72 -2.90
N ALA A 39 -10.87 -2.55 -3.95
CA ALA A 39 -12.06 -2.79 -4.78
C ALA A 39 -13.11 -3.66 -4.05
N GLU A 40 -12.67 -4.66 -3.28
CA GLU A 40 -13.56 -5.59 -2.57
C GLU A 40 -14.10 -4.98 -1.25
N TYR A 41 -13.30 -4.18 -0.55
CA TYR A 41 -13.61 -3.61 0.77
C TYR A 41 -13.25 -2.12 0.86
N PRO A 42 -13.88 -1.24 0.05
CA PRO A 42 -13.56 0.19 0.00
C PRO A 42 -13.83 0.95 1.31
N GLU A 43 -14.65 0.39 2.21
CA GLU A 43 -14.91 0.91 3.54
C GLU A 43 -13.75 0.68 4.51
N VAL A 44 -12.95 -0.36 4.30
CA VAL A 44 -11.79 -0.74 5.12
C VAL A 44 -10.50 -0.19 4.50
N TYR A 45 -10.28 -0.41 3.21
CA TYR A 45 -9.04 -0.03 2.54
C TYR A 45 -9.21 1.21 1.66
N LYS A 46 -8.34 2.20 1.86
CA LYS A 46 -8.37 3.45 1.08
C LYS A 46 -7.00 3.80 0.55
N VAL A 47 -6.91 4.01 -0.77
CA VAL A 47 -5.69 4.55 -1.38
C VAL A 47 -5.55 6.03 -1.00
N THR A 48 -4.41 6.39 -0.40
CA THR A 48 -4.13 7.77 0.02
C THR A 48 -3.07 8.44 -0.83
N ALA A 49 -2.16 7.67 -1.44
CA ALA A 49 -1.16 8.18 -2.35
C ALA A 49 -0.84 7.18 -3.45
N VAL A 50 -0.58 7.70 -4.66
CA VAL A 50 -0.14 6.93 -5.82
C VAL A 50 1.01 7.70 -6.46
N THR A 51 2.09 7.00 -6.76
CA THR A 51 3.21 7.51 -7.55
C THR A 51 3.38 6.65 -8.81
N ASP A 52 4.37 6.97 -9.64
CA ASP A 52 4.70 6.19 -10.82
C ASP A 52 5.16 4.75 -10.51
N VAL A 53 5.61 4.49 -9.27
CA VAL A 53 6.23 3.20 -8.89
C VAL A 53 5.64 2.58 -7.63
N SER A 54 4.84 3.32 -6.86
CA SER A 54 4.34 2.86 -5.56
C SER A 54 2.94 3.35 -5.25
N LYS A 55 2.29 2.69 -4.28
CA LYS A 55 1.01 3.10 -3.71
C LYS A 55 1.05 3.05 -2.19
N THR A 56 0.37 4.00 -1.56
CA THR A 56 0.11 3.99 -0.13
C THR A 56 -1.39 3.82 0.11
N SER A 57 -1.74 2.88 0.97
CA SER A 57 -3.12 2.63 1.39
C SER A 57 -3.24 2.74 2.91
N LEU A 58 -4.37 3.22 3.40
CA LEU A 58 -4.78 3.10 4.79
C LEU A 58 -5.71 1.89 4.95
N MET A 59 -5.55 1.19 6.07
CA MET A 59 -6.40 0.12 6.58
C MET A 59 -6.86 0.48 7.99
#